data_AF-A0A254SB22-F1
#
_entry.id   AF-A0A254SB22-F1
#
_cell.length_a   1.000
_cell.length_b   1.000
_cell.length_c   1.000
_cell.angle_alpha   90.00
_cell.angle_beta   90.00
_cell.angle_gamma   90.00
#
_symmetry.space_group_name_H-M   'P 1'
#
loop_
_entity.id
_entity.type
_entity.pdbx_description
1 polymer ?
#
loop_
_entity_poly.entity_id
_entity_poly.type
_entity_poly.pdbx_seq_one_letter_code
_entity_poly.pdbx_strand_id
1 'polypeptide(L)'
;MSEDIYKLPSQIIYNNLKEMMRAKNTAHESIFKFHWKKMWPFSLIWPQVDFIRIVRLMGELQKNVTTQKALVKEAKSKAKPYEKTFLDTVPAYLDCFGESCKHLAAVAQWKQDMLEKKLHHDVKMMRDVSEYNNILKAYEKAQNDLVQAGAFVRAGWVEALKGFVDETEGK
;
A
#
# COMPACT_ATOMS: atom_id res chain seq x y z
N MET A 1 13.37 21.32 -26.90
CA MET A 1 12.94 19.91 -26.92
C MET A 1 13.11 19.39 -25.51
N SER A 2 12.00 19.14 -24.81
CA SER A 2 12.00 18.83 -23.38
C SER A 2 12.52 17.41 -23.14
N GLU A 3 13.69 17.34 -22.51
CA GLU A 3 14.25 16.26 -21.69
C GLU A 3 13.37 15.00 -21.47
N ASP A 4 13.34 14.11 -22.46
CA ASP A 4 13.21 12.68 -22.17
C ASP A 4 14.57 12.18 -21.70
N ILE A 5 14.95 12.55 -20.47
CA ILE A 5 16.00 11.85 -19.73
C ILE A 5 15.51 10.41 -19.62
N TYR A 6 16.20 9.49 -20.29
CA TYR A 6 15.98 8.05 -20.23
C TYR A 6 15.72 7.60 -18.78
N LYS A 7 14.44 7.51 -18.38
CA LYS A 7 14.08 7.07 -17.04
C LYS A 7 14.51 5.62 -16.91
N LEU A 8 15.49 5.37 -16.06
CA LEU A 8 15.91 4.00 -15.74
C LEU A 8 14.69 3.18 -15.31
N PRO A 9 14.60 1.89 -15.69
CA PRO A 9 13.51 1.02 -15.25
C PRO A 9 13.29 1.06 -13.73
N SER A 10 14.38 1.16 -12.96
CA SER A 10 14.33 1.30 -11.50
C SER A 10 13.61 2.57 -11.03
N GLN A 11 13.76 3.68 -11.75
CA GLN A 11 13.10 4.95 -11.44
C GLN A 11 11.59 4.88 -11.71
N ILE A 12 11.19 4.21 -12.79
CA ILE A 12 9.77 3.94 -13.08
C ILE A 12 9.16 3.09 -11.96
N ILE A 13 9.84 2.00 -11.59
CA ILE A 13 9.40 1.11 -10.50
C ILE A 13 9.28 1.91 -9.20
N TYR A 14 10.30 2.67 -8.81
CA TYR A 14 10.27 3.46 -7.58
C TYR A 14 9.11 4.45 -7.53
N ASN A 15 8.84 5.17 -8.62
CA ASN A 15 7.71 6.09 -8.71
C ASN A 15 6.37 5.37 -8.58
N ASN A 16 6.20 4.21 -9.22
CA ASN A 16 5.00 3.40 -9.07
C ASN A 16 4.79 2.98 -7.62
N LEU A 17 5.85 2.52 -6.92
CA LEU A 17 5.77 2.14 -5.51
C LEU A 17 5.32 3.32 -4.63
N LYS A 18 5.79 4.54 -4.91
CA LYS A 18 5.37 5.75 -4.19
C LYS A 18 3.88 6.03 -4.37
N GLU A 19 3.37 5.98 -5.60
CA GLU A 19 1.96 6.24 -5.87
C GLU A 19 1.05 5.17 -5.28
N MET A 20 1.45 3.89 -5.37
CA MET A 20 0.75 2.79 -4.71
C MET A 20 0.69 2.99 -3.19
N MET A 21 1.81 3.38 -2.57
CA MET A 21 1.87 3.67 -1.14
C MET A 21 1.01 4.86 -0.74
N ARG A 22 1.00 5.92 -1.56
CA ARG A 22 0.16 7.11 -1.36
C ARG A 22 -1.32 6.74 -1.38
N ALA A 23 -1.78 6.00 -2.39
CA ALA A 23 -3.16 5.55 -2.51
C ALA A 23 -3.59 4.70 -1.29
N LYS A 24 -2.74 3.76 -0.87
CA LYS A 24 -2.98 2.93 0.32
C LYS A 24 -3.07 3.76 1.60
N ASN A 25 -2.15 4.72 1.80
CA ASN A 25 -2.17 5.58 2.99
C ASN A 25 -3.42 6.46 3.05
N THR A 26 -3.86 7.02 1.93
CA THR A 26 -5.12 7.76 1.87
C THR A 26 -6.31 6.89 2.28
N ALA A 27 -6.34 5.63 1.85
CA ALA A 27 -7.37 4.68 2.28
C ALA A 27 -7.30 4.36 3.78
N HIS A 28 -6.09 4.16 4.33
CA HIS A 28 -5.90 4.00 5.77
C HIS A 28 -6.44 5.19 6.55
N GLU A 29 -6.08 6.42 6.15
CA GLU A 29 -6.54 7.63 6.82
C GLU A 29 -8.05 7.79 6.74
N SER A 30 -8.64 7.43 5.59
CA SER A 30 -10.10 7.42 5.41
C SER A 30 -10.81 6.45 6.37
N ILE A 31 -10.20 5.29 6.68
CA ILE A 31 -10.77 4.29 7.60
C ILE A 31 -10.63 4.69 9.06
N PHE A 32 -9.48 5.25 9.45
CA PHE A 32 -9.08 5.40 10.86
C PHE A 32 -9.10 6.85 11.38
N LYS A 33 -8.80 7.85 10.55
CA LYS A 33 -8.74 9.26 10.98
C LYS A 33 -10.07 10.00 10.84
N PHE A 34 -10.95 9.57 9.93
CA PHE A 34 -12.30 10.15 9.83
C PHE A 34 -13.16 9.76 11.04
N HIS A 35 -13.20 10.65 12.02
CA HIS A 35 -14.15 10.58 13.13
C HIS A 35 -15.48 11.18 12.69
N TRP A 36 -16.43 10.32 12.34
CA TRP A 36 -17.80 10.70 11.99
C TRP A 36 -18.52 11.56 13.04
N LYS A 37 -18.07 11.52 14.30
CA LYS A 37 -18.57 12.37 15.39
C LYS A 37 -18.15 13.85 15.31
N LYS A 38 -17.30 14.26 14.36
CA LYS A 38 -16.73 15.62 14.29
C LYS A 38 -17.36 16.55 13.24
N MET A 39 -18.49 16.18 12.63
CA MET A 39 -19.25 17.10 11.75
C MET A 39 -20.60 17.47 12.36
N TRP A 40 -20.80 18.77 12.57
CA TRP A 40 -22.04 19.40 13.04
C TRP A 40 -22.29 20.64 12.14
N PRO A 41 -23.54 20.98 11.72
CA PRO A 41 -24.81 20.27 11.82
C PRO A 41 -25.43 20.06 10.42
N PHE A 42 -25.03 19.03 9.69
CA PHE A 42 -25.73 18.52 8.50
C PHE A 42 -25.39 17.05 8.38
N SER A 43 -26.25 16.11 8.07
CA SER A 43 -27.71 15.98 7.98
C SER A 43 -27.92 14.45 8.00
N LEU A 44 -29.15 13.96 8.02
CA LEU A 44 -29.50 12.53 7.95
C LEU A 44 -29.01 11.79 6.67
N ILE A 45 -28.12 12.38 5.88
CA ILE A 45 -27.48 11.81 4.70
C ILE A 45 -25.96 11.87 4.93
N TRP A 46 -25.43 10.79 5.50
CA TRP A 46 -24.02 10.63 5.83
C TRP A 46 -23.09 10.93 4.63
N PRO A 47 -21.96 11.66 4.81
CA PRO A 47 -20.81 11.47 3.94
C PRO A 47 -20.18 10.12 4.34
N GLN A 48 -20.78 9.04 3.84
CA GLN A 48 -20.32 7.70 4.13
C GLN A 48 -18.89 7.58 3.60
N VAL A 49 -17.94 7.24 4.47
CA VAL A 49 -16.68 6.67 3.99
C VAL A 49 -17.09 5.45 3.18
N ASP A 50 -16.88 5.50 1.87
CA ASP A 50 -17.27 4.43 0.95
C ASP A 50 -16.31 3.26 1.14
N PHE A 51 -16.60 2.43 2.15
CA PHE A 51 -15.80 1.25 2.48
C PHE A 51 -15.75 0.27 1.31
N ILE A 52 -16.81 0.19 0.49
CA ILE A 52 -16.85 -0.62 -0.72
C ILE A 52 -15.79 -0.14 -1.72
N ARG A 53 -15.67 1.17 -1.93
CA ARG A 53 -14.63 1.75 -2.78
C ARG A 53 -13.23 1.48 -2.24
N ILE A 54 -13.04 1.48 -0.93
CA ILE A 54 -11.75 1.12 -0.33
C ILE A 54 -11.42 -0.35 -0.55
N VAL A 55 -12.38 -1.27 -0.36
CA VAL A 55 -12.20 -2.70 -0.68
C VAL A 55 -11.79 -2.89 -2.14
N ARG A 56 -12.49 -2.23 -3.07
CA ARG A 56 -12.17 -2.27 -4.51
C ARG A 56 -10.77 -1.74 -4.80
N LEU A 57 -10.42 -0.56 -4.27
CA LEU A 57 -9.10 0.04 -4.43
C LEU A 57 -7.98 -0.88 -3.91
N MET A 58 -8.16 -1.52 -2.75
CA MET A 58 -7.18 -2.47 -2.22
C MET A 58 -7.03 -3.71 -3.12
N GLY A 59 -8.12 -4.15 -3.75
CA GLY A 59 -8.08 -5.22 -4.75
C GLY A 59 -7.33 -4.81 -6.03
N GLU A 60 -7.53 -3.59 -6.50
CA GLU A 60 -6.79 -3.02 -7.65
C GLU A 60 -5.29 -2.87 -7.34
N LEU A 61 -4.94 -2.35 -6.16
CA LEU A 61 -3.56 -2.24 -5.72
C LEU A 61 -2.87 -3.61 -5.59
N GLN A 62 -3.59 -4.64 -5.14
CA GLN A 62 -3.08 -6.02 -5.13
C GLN A 62 -2.87 -6.58 -6.54
N LYS A 63 -3.74 -6.28 -7.51
CA LYS A 63 -3.49 -6.66 -8.92
C LYS A 63 -2.24 -5.97 -9.46
N ASN A 64 -2.05 -4.70 -9.11
CA ASN A 64 -0.87 -3.94 -9.51
C ASN A 64 0.43 -4.50 -8.93
N VAL A 65 0.41 -5.16 -7.77
CA VAL A 65 1.57 -5.88 -7.23
C VAL A 65 2.10 -6.90 -8.24
N THR A 66 1.23 -7.71 -8.84
CA THR A 66 1.62 -8.71 -9.85
C THR A 66 2.27 -8.05 -11.06
N THR A 67 1.68 -6.95 -11.55
CA THR A 67 2.23 -6.17 -12.65
C THR A 67 3.61 -5.59 -12.31
N GLN A 68 3.78 -5.03 -11.11
CA GLN A 68 5.08 -4.49 -10.69
C GLN A 68 6.14 -5.59 -10.53
N LYS A 69 5.79 -6.78 -10.05
CA LYS A 69 6.74 -7.91 -9.98
C LYS A 69 7.21 -8.34 -11.37
N ALA A 70 6.32 -8.34 -12.37
CA ALA A 70 6.70 -8.61 -13.75
C ALA A 70 7.66 -7.54 -14.30
N LEU A 71 7.38 -6.25 -14.04
CA LEU A 71 8.26 -5.14 -14.41
C LEU A 71 9.64 -5.26 -13.75
N VAL A 72 9.70 -5.62 -12.46
CA VAL A 72 10.98 -5.85 -11.75
C VAL A 72 11.77 -6.98 -12.40
N LYS A 73 11.11 -8.09 -12.77
CA LYS A 73 11.77 -9.22 -13.45
C LYS A 73 12.38 -8.78 -14.79
N GLU A 74 11.66 -7.97 -15.56
CA GLU A 74 12.17 -7.44 -16.82
C GLU A 74 13.35 -6.48 -16.57
N ALA A 75 13.19 -5.54 -15.63
CA ALA A 75 14.21 -4.56 -15.28
C ALA A 75 15.53 -5.22 -14.85
N LYS A 76 15.47 -6.30 -14.07
CA LYS A 76 16.67 -7.04 -13.63
C LYS A 76 17.54 -7.56 -14.79
N SER A 77 16.95 -7.90 -15.93
CA SER A 77 17.72 -8.38 -17.09
C SER A 77 18.52 -7.29 -17.80
N LYS A 78 18.14 -6.02 -17.58
CA LYS A 78 18.75 -4.83 -18.20
C LYS A 78 19.44 -3.93 -17.16
N ALA A 79 19.46 -4.35 -15.90
CA ALA A 79 19.88 -3.53 -14.77
C ALA A 79 21.40 -3.34 -14.72
N LYS A 80 21.83 -2.12 -14.45
CA LYS A 80 23.23 -1.84 -14.12
C LYS A 80 23.58 -2.37 -12.74
N PRO A 81 24.87 -2.59 -12.41
CA PRO A 81 25.28 -3.13 -11.12
C PRO A 81 24.72 -2.36 -9.92
N TYR A 82 24.69 -1.04 -9.99
CA TYR A 82 24.17 -0.18 -8.91
C TYR A 82 22.65 -0.27 -8.71
N GLU A 83 21.89 -0.79 -9.69
CA GLU A 83 20.43 -0.96 -9.58
C GLU A 83 20.02 -2.29 -8.93
N LYS A 84 20.94 -3.26 -8.85
CA LYS A 84 20.60 -4.64 -8.44
C LYS A 84 20.08 -4.70 -7.02
N THR A 85 20.76 -4.07 -6.07
CA THR A 85 20.34 -4.04 -4.66
C THR A 85 18.91 -3.51 -4.50
N PHE A 86 18.58 -2.42 -5.20
CA PHE A 86 17.20 -1.92 -5.24
C PHE A 86 16.24 -2.97 -5.81
N LEU A 87 16.48 -3.46 -7.03
CA LEU A 87 15.57 -4.39 -7.71
C LEU A 87 15.42 -5.74 -6.98
N ASP A 88 16.40 -6.16 -6.18
CA ASP A 88 16.37 -7.37 -5.37
C ASP A 88 15.48 -7.24 -4.14
N THR A 89 15.37 -6.04 -3.57
CA THR A 89 14.52 -5.78 -2.38
C THR A 89 13.05 -5.55 -2.72
N VAL A 90 12.74 -5.06 -3.93
CA VAL A 90 11.37 -4.69 -4.34
C VAL A 90 10.37 -5.86 -4.27
N PRO A 91 10.67 -7.11 -4.68
CA PRO A 91 9.70 -8.21 -4.62
C PRO A 91 9.17 -8.48 -3.20
N ALA A 92 10.06 -8.51 -2.20
CA ALA A 92 9.66 -8.70 -0.80
C ALA A 92 8.80 -7.55 -0.29
N TYR A 93 9.13 -6.30 -0.65
CA TYR A 93 8.27 -5.15 -0.34
C TYR A 93 6.89 -5.26 -0.98
N LEU A 94 6.82 -5.69 -2.24
CA LEU A 94 5.56 -5.87 -2.95
C LEU A 94 4.69 -6.98 -2.32
N ASP A 95 5.30 -8.04 -1.79
CA ASP A 95 4.60 -9.06 -1.00
C ASP A 95 3.99 -8.48 0.28
N CYS A 96 4.80 -7.78 1.09
CA CYS A 96 4.30 -7.11 2.29
C CYS A 96 3.23 -6.06 1.97
N PHE A 97 3.36 -5.37 0.83
CA PHE A 97 2.38 -4.38 0.38
C PHE A 97 1.03 -5.03 0.03
N GLY A 98 1.08 -6.16 -0.69
CA GLY A 98 -0.11 -6.95 -1.02
C GLY A 98 -0.86 -7.43 0.23
N GLU A 99 -0.14 -8.03 1.19
CA GLU A 99 -0.74 -8.48 2.46
C GLU A 99 -1.30 -7.29 3.27
N SER A 100 -0.59 -6.17 3.31
CA SER A 100 -1.10 -4.98 3.99
C SER A 100 -2.40 -4.43 3.34
N CYS A 101 -2.50 -4.45 2.01
CA CYS A 101 -3.73 -4.07 1.30
C CYS A 101 -4.88 -5.03 1.59
N LYS A 102 -4.62 -6.35 1.58
CA LYS A 102 -5.59 -7.39 1.92
C LYS A 102 -6.17 -7.20 3.33
N HIS A 103 -5.32 -6.97 4.32
CA HIS A 103 -5.78 -6.74 5.68
C HIS A 103 -6.50 -5.39 5.85
N LEU A 104 -6.09 -4.34 5.14
CA LEU A 104 -6.82 -3.07 5.14
C LEU A 104 -8.21 -3.21 4.49
N ALA A 105 -8.33 -4.02 3.43
CA ALA A 105 -9.61 -4.36 2.83
C ALA A 105 -10.52 -5.11 3.81
N ALA A 106 -9.97 -6.04 4.60
CA ALA A 106 -10.73 -6.75 5.63
C ALA A 106 -11.27 -5.80 6.72
N VAL A 107 -10.48 -4.81 7.15
CA VAL A 107 -10.96 -3.75 8.06
C VAL A 107 -12.11 -2.96 7.43
N ALA A 108 -11.98 -2.57 6.17
CA ALA A 108 -13.03 -1.83 5.46
C ALA A 108 -14.31 -2.67 5.30
N GLN A 109 -14.17 -3.94 4.91
CA GLN A 109 -15.28 -4.87 4.73
C GLN A 109 -16.04 -5.08 6.04
N TRP A 110 -15.32 -5.30 7.15
CA TRP A 110 -15.96 -5.43 8.46
C TRP A 110 -16.77 -4.18 8.84
N LYS A 111 -16.23 -2.97 8.57
CA LYS A 111 -16.96 -1.72 8.80
C LYS A 111 -18.19 -1.59 7.90
N GLN A 112 -18.12 -2.05 6.65
CA GLN A 112 -19.26 -2.10 5.74
C GLN A 112 -20.35 -3.06 6.25
N ASP A 113 -19.97 -4.26 6.68
CA ASP A 113 -20.92 -5.27 7.16
C ASP A 113 -21.63 -4.83 8.46
N MET A 114 -20.94 -4.07 9.31
CA MET A 114 -21.54 -3.39 10.47
C MET A 114 -22.59 -2.35 10.04
N LEU A 115 -22.30 -1.52 9.03
CA LEU A 115 -23.26 -0.54 8.52
C LEU A 115 -24.51 -1.20 7.92
N GLU A 116 -24.34 -2.32 7.23
CA GLU A 116 -25.42 -3.09 6.61
C GLU A 116 -26.20 -3.96 7.61
N LYS A 117 -25.87 -3.90 8.91
CA LYS A 117 -26.50 -4.68 9.99
C LYS A 117 -26.50 -6.19 9.73
N LYS A 118 -25.49 -6.70 9.01
CA LYS A 118 -25.30 -8.14 8.78
C LYS A 118 -24.86 -8.91 10.05
N LEU A 119 -24.58 -8.17 11.13
CA LEU A 119 -24.16 -8.67 12.43
C LEU A 119 -25.33 -8.49 13.44
N HIS A 120 -25.91 -9.59 13.93
CA HIS A 120 -27.11 -9.63 14.82
C HIS A 120 -26.74 -9.50 16.30
N HIS A 121 -27.63 -8.96 17.13
CA HIS A 121 -27.22 -8.03 18.19
C HIS A 121 -26.77 -8.58 19.57
N ASP A 122 -27.08 -9.82 20.00
CA ASP A 122 -27.00 -10.09 21.45
C ASP A 122 -25.91 -11.08 21.91
N VAL A 123 -25.73 -12.22 21.24
CA VAL A 123 -24.61 -13.18 21.52
C VAL A 123 -23.44 -12.98 20.54
N LYS A 124 -23.69 -12.29 19.43
CA LYS A 124 -22.72 -12.04 18.35
C LYS A 124 -21.78 -10.88 18.67
N MET A 125 -22.24 -9.84 19.38
CA MET A 125 -21.44 -8.65 19.72
C MET A 125 -20.09 -8.96 20.39
N MET A 126 -20.03 -9.88 21.36
CA MET A 126 -18.74 -10.28 21.97
C MET A 126 -17.81 -11.01 20.98
N ARG A 127 -18.36 -11.87 20.11
CA ARG A 127 -17.59 -12.54 19.06
C ARG A 127 -17.12 -11.55 17.99
N ASP A 128 -17.97 -10.60 17.61
CA ASP A 128 -17.70 -9.58 16.60
C ASP A 128 -16.60 -8.60 17.05
N VAL A 129 -16.55 -8.27 18.34
CA VAL A 129 -15.46 -7.47 18.92
C VAL A 129 -14.13 -8.25 18.92
N SER A 130 -14.15 -9.54 19.26
CA SER A 130 -12.95 -10.38 19.19
C SER A 130 -12.46 -10.56 17.75
N GLU A 131 -13.38 -10.76 16.81
CA GLU A 131 -13.09 -10.88 15.39
C GLU A 131 -12.49 -9.58 14.84
N TYR A 132 -13.10 -8.44 15.16
CA TYR A 132 -12.57 -7.13 14.75
C TYR A 132 -11.18 -6.87 15.31
N ASN A 133 -10.94 -7.21 16.59
CA ASN A 133 -9.61 -7.09 17.20
C ASN A 133 -8.57 -7.96 16.48
N ASN A 134 -8.94 -9.17 16.04
CA ASN A 134 -8.05 -10.03 15.26
C ASN A 134 -7.75 -9.43 13.88
N ILE A 135 -8.75 -8.86 13.20
CA ILE A 135 -8.58 -8.16 11.93
C ILE A 135 -7.63 -6.96 12.11
N LEU A 136 -7.81 -6.17 13.15
CA LEU A 136 -6.95 -5.02 13.45
C LEU A 136 -5.50 -5.44 13.74
N LYS A 137 -5.30 -6.46 14.57
CA LYS A 137 -3.95 -6.99 14.86
C LYS A 137 -3.26 -7.54 13.62
N ALA A 138 -4.00 -8.23 12.75
CA ALA A 138 -3.45 -8.72 11.49
C ALA A 138 -3.04 -7.56 10.57
N TYR A 139 -3.86 -6.50 10.49
CA TYR A 139 -3.53 -5.30 9.76
C TYR A 139 -2.30 -4.57 10.32
N GLU A 140 -2.23 -4.40 11.64
CA GLU A 140 -1.10 -3.77 12.32
C GLU A 140 0.21 -4.53 12.06
N LYS A 141 0.19 -5.86 12.17
CA LYS A 141 1.34 -6.69 11.84
C LYS A 141 1.77 -6.49 10.38
N ALA A 142 0.83 -6.58 9.44
CA ALA A 142 1.13 -6.42 8.02
C ALA A 142 1.65 -5.00 7.68
N GLN A 143 1.19 -3.98 8.40
CA GLN A 143 1.71 -2.62 8.29
C GLN A 143 3.17 -2.55 8.78
N ASN A 144 3.49 -3.19 9.90
CA ASN A 144 4.85 -3.21 10.45
C ASN A 144 5.81 -3.96 9.50
N ASP A 145 5.40 -5.11 8.99
CA ASP A 145 6.18 -5.89 8.02
C ASP A 145 6.46 -5.06 6.74
N LEU A 146 5.45 -4.33 6.26
CA LEU A 146 5.62 -3.40 5.12
C LEU A 146 6.60 -2.27 5.41
N VAL A 147 6.54 -1.66 6.60
CA VAL A 147 7.46 -0.58 6.99
C VAL A 147 8.90 -1.09 7.02
N GLN A 148 9.12 -2.29 7.57
CA GLN A 148 10.43 -2.94 7.61
C GLN A 148 10.95 -3.24 6.19
N ALA A 149 10.13 -3.87 5.33
CA ALA A 149 10.49 -4.11 3.94
C ALA A 149 10.79 -2.81 3.18
N GLY A 150 10.05 -1.73 3.49
CA GLY A 150 10.26 -0.41 2.90
C GLY A 150 11.57 0.27 3.34
N ALA A 151 12.16 -0.14 4.47
CA ALA A 151 13.50 0.32 4.85
C ALA A 151 14.57 -0.24 3.90
N PHE A 152 14.49 -1.52 3.54
CA PHE A 152 15.42 -2.14 2.59
C PHE A 152 15.30 -1.55 1.19
N VAL A 153 14.07 -1.33 0.69
CA VAL A 153 13.86 -0.66 -0.61
C VAL A 153 14.44 0.75 -0.62
N ARG A 154 14.30 1.50 0.47
CA ARG A 154 14.91 2.83 0.60
C ARG A 154 16.43 2.78 0.59
N ALA A 155 17.03 1.85 1.32
CA ALA A 155 18.48 1.67 1.32
C ALA A 155 19.00 1.33 -0.09
N GLY A 156 18.39 0.36 -0.76
CA GLY A 156 18.75 -0.01 -2.14
C GLY A 156 18.56 1.13 -3.13
N TRP A 157 17.51 1.96 -2.97
CA TRP A 157 17.29 3.13 -3.83
C TRP A 157 18.37 4.21 -3.64
N VAL A 158 18.82 4.46 -2.41
CA VAL A 158 19.92 5.40 -2.13
C VAL A 158 21.23 4.91 -2.78
N GLU A 159 21.50 3.61 -2.72
CA GLU A 159 22.66 3.01 -3.39
C GLU A 159 22.58 3.18 -4.91
N ALA A 160 21.42 2.92 -5.50
CA ALA A 160 21.19 3.10 -6.93
C ALA A 160 21.38 4.55 -7.39
N LEU A 161 20.93 5.52 -6.59
CA LEU A 161 21.12 6.94 -6.89
C LEU A 161 22.61 7.34 -6.82
N LYS A 162 23.35 6.85 -5.83
CA LYS A 162 24.79 7.12 -5.71
C LYS A 162 25.54 6.57 -6.93
N GLY A 163 25.32 5.31 -7.27
CA GLY A 163 25.98 4.70 -8.43
C GLY A 163 25.60 5.34 -9.76
N PHE A 164 24.39 5.88 -9.89
CA PHE A 164 24.00 6.70 -11.05
C PHE A 164 24.79 8.01 -11.12
N VAL A 165 24.87 8.75 -10.00
CA VAL A 165 25.63 10.01 -9.93
C VAL A 165 27.10 9.78 -10.25
N ASP A 166 27.72 8.78 -9.62
CA ASP A 166 29.13 8.42 -9.83
C ASP A 166 29.42 8.09 -11.31
N GLU A 167 28.51 7.42 -12.01
CA GLU A 167 28.64 7.10 -13.43
C GLU A 167 28.46 8.33 -14.33
N THR A 168 27.61 9.28 -13.93
CA THR A 168 27.37 10.52 -14.70
C THR A 168 28.43 11.59 -14.48
N GLU A 169 29.04 11.65 -13.28
CA GLU A 169 30.12 12.60 -12.94
C GLU A 169 31.52 12.04 -13.26
N GLY A 170 31.66 10.71 -13.37
CA GLY A 170 32.88 10.03 -13.79
C GLY A 170 33.11 9.97 -15.31
N LYS A 171 32.27 10.65 -16.09
CA LYS A 171 32.40 10.86 -17.55
C LYS A 171 32.53 12.36 -17.85
#